data_AF-A0A9E4BXX6-F1
#
_entry.id   AF-A0A9E4BXX6-F1
#
_cell.length_a   1.000
_cell.length_b   1.000
_cell.length_c   1.000
_cell.angle_alpha   90.00
_cell.angle_beta   90.00
_cell.angle_gamma   90.00
#
_symmetry.space_group_name_H-M   'P 1'
#
loop_
_entity.id
_entity.type
_entity.pdbx_description
1 polymer ?
#
loop_
_entity_poly.entity_id
_entity_poly.type
_entity_poly.pdbx_seq_one_letter_code
_entity_poly.pdbx_strand_id
1 'polypeptide(L)'
;MVFNLGFGNAFLHDTQVADHWAPEAAATAQFRPEDDHLWDHLVFQRAYRNAQQLIAEGRDLLHIVCDRARAKGLLIYPSLQVQADLGEGLRIGDTQLADFARPEVREMRFALIEETLQNYPVDGFELNLNHYAGGAFFHPDDMERGRSIFTSKAARTASWPCAFPLVSPVAGPLAWTRKPGSARRLPTFWSRRTSRPCR
;
A
#
# COMPACT_ATOMS: atom_id res chain seq x y z
N MET A 1 2.85 14.76 2.56
CA MET A 1 3.94 13.82 2.88
C MET A 1 3.43 12.42 2.61
N VAL A 2 4.26 11.59 1.98
CA VAL A 2 3.97 10.17 1.80
C VAL A 2 4.67 9.40 2.91
N PHE A 3 3.95 8.51 3.58
CA PHE A 3 4.50 7.67 4.65
C PHE A 3 4.28 6.20 4.31
N ASN A 4 5.36 5.44 4.15
CA ASN A 4 5.25 4.02 3.84
C ASN A 4 4.76 3.26 5.07
N LEU A 5 3.69 2.48 4.91
CA LEU A 5 3.06 1.76 6.02
C LEU A 5 3.90 0.56 6.50
N GLY A 6 4.68 -0.03 5.59
CA GLY A 6 5.45 -1.23 5.84
C GLY A 6 5.88 -1.90 4.54
N PHE A 7 6.31 -3.15 4.67
CA PHE A 7 6.83 -3.97 3.58
C PHE A 7 6.21 -5.36 3.63
N GLY A 8 5.79 -5.89 2.48
CA GLY A 8 5.15 -7.21 2.45
C GLY A 8 3.76 -7.22 3.08
N ASN A 9 3.60 -8.02 4.13
CA ASN A 9 2.46 -8.03 5.04
C ASN A 9 2.84 -7.55 6.45
N ALA A 10 4.06 -7.00 6.63
CA ALA A 10 4.60 -6.60 7.92
C ALA A 10 4.59 -5.07 8.08
N PHE A 11 3.89 -4.58 9.10
CA PHE A 11 3.63 -3.16 9.33
C PHE A 11 4.17 -2.68 10.68
N LEU A 12 4.45 -1.38 10.77
CA LEU A 12 5.05 -0.75 11.97
C LEU A 12 4.04 0.02 12.83
N HIS A 13 2.75 -0.03 12.47
CA HIS A 13 1.64 0.53 13.24
C HIS A 13 0.78 -0.62 13.79
N ASP A 14 -0.11 -0.32 14.74
CA ASP A 14 -0.93 -1.30 15.49
C ASP A 14 -2.11 -1.81 14.64
N THR A 15 -1.78 -2.39 13.49
CA THR A 15 -2.76 -2.96 12.56
C THR A 15 -3.36 -4.23 13.13
N GLN A 16 -4.67 -4.39 12.98
CA GLN A 16 -5.42 -5.56 13.42
C GLN A 16 -5.73 -6.52 12.26
N VAL A 17 -5.35 -6.15 11.03
CA VAL A 17 -5.70 -6.87 9.80
C VAL A 17 -4.48 -7.40 9.03
N ALA A 18 -3.27 -7.14 9.52
CA ALA A 18 -2.03 -7.63 8.94
C ALA A 18 -0.97 -7.92 10.01
N ASP A 19 0.17 -8.45 9.61
CA ASP A 19 1.23 -8.81 10.54
C ASP A 19 1.98 -7.56 11.01
N HIS A 20 2.37 -7.55 12.28
CA HIS A 20 3.36 -6.60 12.75
C HIS A 20 4.74 -6.97 12.22
N TRP A 21 5.57 -5.96 11.95
CA TRP A 21 6.99 -6.16 11.73
C TRP A 21 7.57 -6.89 12.92
N ALA A 22 8.01 -8.14 12.72
CA ALA A 22 8.48 -9.05 13.75
C ALA A 22 9.26 -10.20 13.11
N PRO A 23 10.19 -10.86 13.83
CA PRO A 23 10.95 -12.00 13.28
C PRO A 23 10.10 -13.13 12.72
N GLU A 24 8.87 -13.27 13.21
CA GLU A 24 7.92 -14.33 12.87
C GLU A 24 7.05 -13.96 11.65
N ALA A 25 7.02 -12.68 11.24
CA ALA A 25 6.24 -12.23 10.10
C ALA A 25 6.88 -12.71 8.79
N ALA A 26 6.10 -13.38 7.93
CA ALA A 26 6.57 -13.98 6.68
C ALA A 26 7.31 -12.98 5.78
N ALA A 27 6.84 -11.73 5.72
CA ALA A 27 7.46 -10.67 4.94
C ALA A 27 8.90 -10.35 5.35
N THR A 28 9.26 -10.60 6.61
CA THR A 28 10.60 -10.34 7.13
C THR A 28 11.54 -11.53 7.03
N ALA A 29 11.02 -12.72 6.69
CA ALA A 29 11.79 -13.95 6.61
C ALA A 29 12.97 -13.84 5.62
N GLN A 30 12.79 -13.12 4.51
CA GLN A 30 13.86 -12.88 3.52
C GLN A 30 15.05 -12.07 4.08
N PHE A 31 14.84 -11.34 5.17
CA PHE A 31 15.90 -10.59 5.86
C PHE A 31 16.59 -11.43 6.95
N ARG A 32 16.30 -12.74 7.00
CA ARG A 32 16.89 -13.71 7.91
C ARG A 32 17.51 -14.85 7.07
N PRO A 33 18.81 -14.84 6.78
CA PRO A 33 19.46 -15.91 6.04
C PRO A 33 19.40 -17.31 6.67
N GLU A 34 19.09 -17.47 7.97
CA GLU A 34 19.01 -18.80 8.63
C GLU A 34 17.89 -18.92 9.70
N ASP A 35 17.55 -20.16 10.06
CA ASP A 35 16.48 -20.55 11.01
C ASP A 35 16.74 -20.14 12.48
N ASP A 36 17.91 -19.55 12.81
CA ASP A 36 18.35 -19.33 14.20
C ASP A 36 18.36 -17.85 14.63
N HIS A 37 17.21 -17.20 14.46
CA HIS A 37 16.69 -16.17 15.37
C HIS A 37 17.56 -14.97 15.77
N LEU A 38 18.35 -14.38 14.86
CA LEU A 38 18.89 -13.04 15.06
C LEU A 38 18.63 -12.19 13.82
N TRP A 39 18.04 -11.01 14.02
CA TRP A 39 17.97 -9.99 12.97
C TRP A 39 19.40 -9.67 12.52
N ASP A 40 19.85 -10.22 11.39
CA ASP A 40 21.22 -10.00 10.90
C ASP A 40 21.48 -8.54 10.53
N HIS A 41 20.42 -7.78 10.32
CA HIS A 41 20.49 -6.36 10.03
C HIS A 41 19.98 -5.52 11.22
N LEU A 42 20.92 -4.86 11.92
CA LEU A 42 20.65 -4.03 13.11
C LEU A 42 19.53 -2.99 12.89
N VAL A 43 19.37 -2.47 11.68
CA VAL A 43 18.30 -1.50 11.37
C VAL A 43 16.92 -2.13 11.52
N PHE A 44 16.72 -3.38 11.08
CA PHE A 44 15.45 -4.07 11.18
C PHE A 44 15.14 -4.51 12.61
N GLN A 45 16.18 -4.91 13.35
CA GLN A 45 16.06 -5.17 14.78
C GLN A 45 15.60 -3.92 15.55
N ARG A 46 16.19 -2.76 15.24
CA ARG A 46 15.81 -1.49 15.87
C ARG A 46 14.41 -1.05 15.47
N ALA A 47 14.06 -1.16 14.19
CA ALA A 47 12.70 -0.86 13.72
C ALA A 47 11.67 -1.73 14.46
N TYR A 48 11.93 -3.04 14.58
CA TYR A 48 11.13 -3.98 15.34
C TYR A 48 10.95 -3.55 16.79
N ARG A 49 12.06 -3.40 17.53
CA ARG A 49 12.01 -3.07 18.97
C ARG A 49 11.32 -1.73 19.22
N ASN A 50 11.58 -0.73 18.39
CA ASN A 50 10.95 0.58 18.51
C ASN A 50 9.44 0.49 18.27
N ALA A 51 9.00 -0.23 17.22
CA ALA A 51 7.58 -0.39 16.92
C ALA A 51 6.87 -1.18 18.02
N GLN A 52 7.43 -2.30 18.47
CA GLN A 52 6.86 -3.10 19.56
C GLN A 52 6.75 -2.32 20.86
N GLN A 53 7.78 -1.56 21.23
CA GLN A 53 7.72 -0.72 22.43
C GLN A 53 6.63 0.34 22.31
N LEU A 54 6.54 1.01 21.16
CA LEU A 54 5.52 2.03 20.90
C LEU A 54 4.10 1.44 21.00
N ILE A 55 3.86 0.29 20.37
CA ILE A 55 2.58 -0.43 20.44
C ILE A 55 2.27 -0.84 21.89
N ALA A 56 3.23 -1.41 22.62
CA ALA A 56 3.06 -1.82 24.02
C ALA A 56 2.77 -0.64 24.97
N GLU A 57 3.28 0.56 24.65
CA GLU A 57 3.00 1.80 25.39
C GLU A 57 1.67 2.46 24.97
N GLY A 58 0.92 1.86 24.03
CA GLY A 58 -0.32 2.43 23.49
C GLY A 58 -0.07 3.65 22.58
N ARG A 59 1.12 3.73 21.99
CA ARG A 59 1.61 4.85 21.17
C ARG A 59 1.76 4.41 19.72
N ASP A 60 0.64 4.32 19.00
CA ASP A 60 0.65 3.95 17.59
C ASP A 60 1.48 4.92 16.73
N LEU A 61 2.40 4.37 15.92
CA LEU A 61 3.32 5.13 15.09
C LEU A 61 2.63 5.98 14.03
N LEU A 62 1.58 5.45 13.39
CA LEU A 62 0.85 6.16 12.34
C LEU A 62 0.02 7.31 12.94
N HIS A 63 -0.56 7.14 14.13
CA HIS A 63 -1.17 8.24 14.89
C HIS A 63 -0.17 9.36 15.18
N ILE A 64 1.01 9.02 15.72
CA ILE A 64 2.08 10.00 16.00
C ILE A 64 2.45 10.79 14.74
N VAL A 65 2.58 10.12 13.60
CA VAL A 65 2.91 10.75 12.32
C VAL A 65 1.78 11.68 11.87
N CYS A 66 0.52 11.25 11.97
CA CYS A 66 -0.64 12.07 11.62
C CYS A 66 -0.73 13.32 12.50
N ASP A 67 -0.60 13.16 13.82
CA ASP A 67 -0.63 14.29 14.78
C ASP A 67 0.48 15.29 14.47
N ARG A 68 1.69 14.80 14.16
CA ARG A 68 2.82 15.67 13.82
C ARG A 68 2.65 16.36 12.48
N ALA A 69 2.07 15.68 11.48
CA ALA A 69 1.76 16.28 10.18
C ALA A 69 0.72 17.40 10.34
N ARG A 70 -0.36 17.13 11.09
CA ARG A 70 -1.41 18.11 11.39
C ARG A 70 -0.87 19.33 12.14
N ALA A 71 -0.06 19.12 13.17
CA ALA A 71 0.58 20.21 13.91
C ALA A 71 1.48 21.11 13.04
N LYS A 72 1.93 20.59 11.88
CA LYS A 72 2.74 21.32 10.89
C LYS A 72 1.95 21.79 9.67
N GLY A 73 0.63 21.57 9.62
CA GLY A 73 -0.19 21.87 8.45
C GLY A 73 0.20 21.08 7.20
N LEU A 74 0.75 19.87 7.38
CA LEU A 74 1.12 18.98 6.28
C LEU A 74 0.03 17.94 6.04
N LEU A 75 -0.29 17.71 4.77
CA LEU A 75 -1.15 16.59 4.38
C LEU A 75 -0.38 15.27 4.54
N ILE A 76 -1.06 14.20 4.97
CA ILE A 76 -0.50 12.86 5.13
C ILE A 76 -1.22 11.86 4.21
N TYR A 77 -0.42 11.12 3.44
CA TYR A 77 -0.88 10.06 2.54
C TYR A 77 -0.09 8.79 2.86
N PRO A 78 -0.65 7.85 3.64
CA PRO A 78 -0.02 6.56 3.84
C PRO A 78 0.07 5.80 2.51
N SER A 79 1.16 5.07 2.34
CA SER A 79 1.52 4.39 1.10
C SER A 79 1.64 2.90 1.32
N LEU A 80 0.80 2.15 0.63
CA LEU A 80 0.83 0.70 0.61
C LEU A 80 1.59 0.22 -0.63
N GLN A 81 2.59 -0.62 -0.39
CA GLN A 81 3.18 -1.45 -1.44
C GLN A 81 2.15 -2.52 -1.80
N VAL A 82 1.51 -2.35 -2.96
CA VAL A 82 0.38 -3.21 -3.33
C VAL A 82 0.87 -4.63 -3.65
N GLN A 83 1.93 -4.71 -4.46
CA GLN A 83 2.60 -5.98 -4.72
C GLN A 83 3.59 -6.29 -3.61
N ALA A 84 3.52 -7.52 -3.12
CA ALA A 84 4.39 -8.03 -2.08
C ALA A 84 4.30 -9.55 -2.01
N ASP A 85 5.30 -10.15 -1.38
CA ASP A 85 5.26 -11.55 -1.02
C ASP A 85 4.27 -11.79 0.13
N LEU A 86 3.25 -12.62 -0.12
CA LEU A 86 2.19 -12.98 0.83
C LEU A 86 2.20 -14.45 1.23
N GLY A 87 3.26 -15.18 0.88
CA GLY A 87 3.38 -16.61 1.16
C GLY A 87 3.06 -17.51 -0.03
N GLU A 88 3.55 -18.74 0.05
CA GLU A 88 3.62 -19.71 -1.06
C GLU A 88 2.27 -19.93 -1.76
N GLY A 89 1.19 -20.13 -1.00
CA GLY A 89 -0.14 -20.41 -1.54
C GLY A 89 -0.81 -19.23 -2.25
N LEU A 90 -0.24 -18.03 -2.18
CA LEU A 90 -0.82 -16.80 -2.73
C LEU A 90 -0.02 -16.20 -3.88
N ARG A 91 1.07 -16.85 -4.31
CA ARG A 91 1.98 -16.33 -5.34
C ARG A 91 1.56 -16.68 -6.77
N ILE A 92 2.12 -15.93 -7.72
CA ILE A 92 2.08 -16.22 -9.16
C ILE A 92 3.16 -17.26 -9.47
N GLY A 93 2.78 -18.52 -9.70
CA GLY A 93 3.73 -19.61 -9.94
C GLY A 93 4.82 -19.67 -8.85
N ASP A 94 6.07 -19.84 -9.26
CA ASP A 94 7.23 -19.91 -8.36
C ASP A 94 7.85 -18.53 -8.03
N THR A 95 7.15 -17.42 -8.36
CA THR A 95 7.63 -16.06 -8.09
C THR A 95 7.36 -15.63 -6.64
N GLN A 96 7.99 -14.55 -6.16
CA GLN A 96 7.66 -13.92 -4.87
C GLN A 96 6.56 -12.85 -4.99
N LEU A 97 5.77 -12.89 -6.07
CA LEU A 97 4.73 -11.89 -6.36
C LEU A 97 3.36 -12.48 -6.02
N ALA A 98 2.55 -11.78 -5.24
CA ALA A 98 1.18 -12.19 -4.96
C ALA A 98 0.30 -12.14 -6.21
N ASP A 99 -0.57 -13.13 -6.35
CA ASP A 99 -1.52 -13.25 -7.44
C ASP A 99 -2.86 -12.57 -7.10
N PHE A 100 -3.12 -11.44 -7.75
CA PHE A 100 -4.35 -10.68 -7.54
C PHE A 100 -5.57 -11.32 -8.19
N ALA A 101 -5.45 -12.44 -8.91
CA ALA A 101 -6.59 -13.27 -9.29
C ALA A 101 -7.24 -13.94 -8.05
N ARG A 102 -6.46 -14.13 -6.99
CA ARG A 102 -6.92 -14.70 -5.71
C ARG A 102 -7.69 -13.67 -4.89
N PRO A 103 -8.92 -13.98 -4.43
CA PRO A 103 -9.69 -13.06 -3.60
C PRO A 103 -9.01 -12.74 -2.27
N GLU A 104 -8.31 -13.70 -1.67
CA GLU A 104 -7.62 -13.56 -0.39
C GLU A 104 -6.59 -12.42 -0.44
N VAL A 105 -5.76 -12.38 -1.50
CA VAL A 105 -4.77 -11.31 -1.73
C VAL A 105 -5.47 -9.96 -1.77
N ARG A 106 -6.57 -9.86 -2.52
CA ARG A 106 -7.29 -8.59 -2.68
C ARG A 106 -7.91 -8.13 -1.38
N GLU A 107 -8.61 -9.00 -0.67
CA GLU A 107 -9.32 -8.62 0.54
C GLU A 107 -8.34 -8.29 1.68
N MET A 108 -7.18 -8.96 1.79
CA MET A 108 -6.12 -8.54 2.70
C MET A 108 -5.65 -7.10 2.42
N ARG A 109 -5.44 -6.74 1.15
CA ARG A 109 -5.03 -5.37 0.80
C ARG A 109 -6.14 -4.36 1.03
N PHE A 110 -7.40 -4.70 0.76
CA PHE A 110 -8.52 -3.80 1.05
C PHE A 110 -8.72 -3.59 2.54
N ALA A 111 -8.59 -4.63 3.36
CA ALA A 111 -8.72 -4.52 4.81
C ALA A 111 -7.73 -3.49 5.38
N LEU A 112 -6.47 -3.51 4.93
CA LEU A 112 -5.46 -2.50 5.32
C LEU A 112 -5.84 -1.07 4.91
N ILE A 113 -6.34 -0.91 3.68
CA ILE A 113 -6.75 0.41 3.19
C ILE A 113 -7.98 0.89 3.99
N GLU A 114 -8.96 0.01 4.25
CA GLU A 114 -10.16 0.30 5.06
C GLU A 114 -9.79 0.70 6.47
N GLU A 115 -8.98 -0.12 7.16
CA GLU A 115 -8.49 0.17 8.50
C GLU A 115 -7.79 1.53 8.55
N THR A 116 -6.89 1.79 7.60
CA THR A 116 -6.14 3.05 7.59
C THR A 116 -7.05 4.25 7.41
N LEU A 117 -8.01 4.17 6.47
CA LEU A 117 -8.89 5.30 6.16
C LEU A 117 -10.00 5.50 7.21
N GLN A 118 -10.32 4.49 8.01
CA GLN A 118 -11.34 4.57 9.07
C GLN A 118 -10.76 4.95 10.43
N ASN A 119 -9.57 4.44 10.75
CA ASN A 119 -9.03 4.53 12.11
C ASN A 119 -7.97 5.62 12.28
N TYR A 120 -7.51 6.24 11.18
CA TYR A 120 -6.45 7.25 11.21
C TYR A 120 -6.89 8.55 10.54
N PRO A 121 -6.51 9.72 11.08
CA PRO A 121 -6.89 11.02 10.53
C PRO A 121 -5.99 11.40 9.35
N VAL A 122 -6.09 10.65 8.25
CA VAL A 122 -5.28 10.80 7.04
C VAL A 122 -6.01 11.58 5.94
N ASP A 123 -5.27 12.26 5.06
CA ASP A 123 -5.85 13.10 4.00
C ASP A 123 -6.09 12.34 2.69
N GLY A 124 -5.61 11.11 2.62
CA GLY A 124 -5.78 10.22 1.49
C GLY A 124 -4.90 8.99 1.63
N PHE A 125 -4.80 8.21 0.56
CA PHE A 125 -4.08 6.95 0.56
C PHE A 125 -3.41 6.75 -0.80
N GLU A 126 -2.15 6.33 -0.78
CA GLU A 126 -1.38 6.03 -1.98
C GLU A 126 -1.33 4.52 -2.23
N LEU A 127 -1.63 4.13 -3.47
CA LEU A 127 -1.38 2.78 -3.96
C LEU A 127 -0.05 2.77 -4.72
N ASN A 128 0.99 2.28 -4.06
CA ASN A 128 2.30 2.16 -4.68
C ASN A 128 2.37 0.87 -5.51
N LEU A 129 2.14 1.02 -6.81
CA LEU A 129 2.23 -0.05 -7.82
C LEU A 129 3.65 -0.25 -8.38
N ASN A 130 4.60 0.60 -7.98
CA ASN A 130 5.97 0.61 -8.50
C ASN A 130 6.93 -0.27 -7.68
N HIS A 131 6.52 -0.71 -6.49
CA HIS A 131 7.32 -1.63 -5.68
C HIS A 131 7.50 -2.97 -6.42
N TYR A 132 8.68 -3.58 -6.35
CA TYR A 132 9.14 -4.65 -7.26
C TYR A 132 9.22 -4.25 -8.76
N ALA A 133 9.52 -2.98 -9.06
CA ALA A 133 9.79 -2.48 -10.40
C ALA A 133 8.70 -2.80 -11.45
N GLY A 134 7.43 -2.84 -11.05
CA GLY A 134 6.32 -3.16 -11.96
C GLY A 134 6.22 -4.66 -12.29
N GLY A 135 6.58 -5.53 -11.35
CA GLY A 135 6.34 -6.97 -11.43
C GLY A 135 4.88 -7.32 -11.75
N ALA A 136 4.64 -8.57 -12.14
CA ALA A 136 3.31 -9.05 -12.49
C ALA A 136 2.35 -8.98 -11.28
N PHE A 137 1.10 -8.61 -11.53
CA PHE A 137 0.01 -8.69 -10.56
C PHE A 137 -0.92 -9.89 -10.81
N PHE A 138 -0.85 -10.48 -12.00
CA PHE A 138 -1.62 -11.66 -12.40
C PHE A 138 -0.72 -12.62 -13.16
N HIS A 139 -1.09 -13.89 -13.18
CA HIS A 139 -0.52 -14.83 -14.14
C HIS A 139 -0.74 -14.32 -15.58
N PRO A 140 0.20 -14.53 -16.52
CA PRO A 140 0.05 -14.10 -17.92
C PRO A 140 -1.26 -14.57 -18.57
N ASP A 141 -1.74 -15.76 -18.20
CA ASP A 141 -2.98 -16.33 -18.73
C ASP A 141 -4.25 -15.66 -18.18
N ASP A 142 -4.15 -14.88 -17.10
CA ASP A 142 -5.26 -14.22 -16.42
C ASP A 142 -5.34 -12.70 -16.69
N MET A 143 -4.52 -12.18 -17.59
CA MET A 143 -4.36 -10.72 -17.79
C MET A 143 -5.67 -9.99 -18.13
N GLU A 144 -6.52 -10.56 -18.98
CA GLU A 144 -7.80 -9.92 -19.36
C GLU A 144 -8.76 -9.86 -18.17
N ARG A 145 -8.85 -10.96 -17.42
CA ARG A 145 -9.62 -11.01 -16.17
C ARG A 145 -9.05 -10.02 -15.15
N GLY A 146 -7.72 -9.97 -15.02
CA GLY A 146 -7.01 -9.09 -14.12
C GLY A 146 -7.25 -7.61 -14.38
N ARG A 147 -7.30 -7.20 -15.66
CA ARG A 147 -7.66 -5.83 -16.05
C ARG A 147 -9.05 -5.42 -15.55
N SER A 148 -10.04 -6.31 -15.67
CA SER A 148 -11.39 -6.07 -15.15
C SER A 148 -11.40 -5.95 -13.62
N ILE A 149 -10.65 -6.81 -12.93
CA ILE A 149 -10.49 -6.78 -11.48
C ILE A 149 -9.89 -5.44 -11.01
N PHE A 150 -8.77 -4.98 -11.58
CA PHE A 150 -8.20 -3.70 -11.16
C PHE A 150 -9.10 -2.52 -11.44
N THR A 151 -9.78 -2.49 -12.59
CA THR A 151 -10.66 -1.38 -12.95
C THR A 151 -11.84 -1.28 -11.98
N SER A 152 -12.47 -2.42 -11.68
CA SER A 152 -13.58 -2.48 -10.72
C SER A 152 -13.15 -2.11 -9.29
N LYS A 153 -11.99 -2.61 -8.85
CA LYS A 153 -11.48 -2.33 -7.51
C LYS A 153 -10.96 -0.90 -7.34
N ALA A 154 -10.36 -0.30 -8.36
CA ALA A 154 -9.99 1.12 -8.37
C ALA A 154 -11.23 2.04 -8.29
N ALA A 155 -12.33 1.63 -8.92
CA ALA A 155 -13.61 2.32 -8.76
C ALA A 155 -14.15 2.22 -7.32
N ARG A 156 -14.01 1.06 -6.66
CA ARG A 156 -14.37 0.88 -5.23
C ARG A 156 -13.57 1.82 -4.35
N THR A 157 -12.25 1.88 -4.48
CA THR A 157 -11.42 2.78 -3.63
C THR A 157 -11.73 4.25 -3.88
N ALA A 158 -11.92 4.66 -5.14
CA ALA A 158 -12.29 6.03 -5.49
C ALA A 158 -13.69 6.44 -4.96
N SER A 159 -14.53 5.49 -4.55
CA SER A 159 -15.83 5.79 -3.94
C SER A 159 -15.75 6.19 -2.47
N TRP A 160 -14.61 5.98 -1.80
CA TRP A 160 -14.48 6.29 -0.38
C TRP A 160 -14.29 7.78 -0.13
N PRO A 161 -14.93 8.34 0.91
CA PRO A 161 -15.04 9.78 1.10
C PRO A 161 -13.71 10.52 1.30
N CYS A 162 -12.66 9.82 1.77
CA CYS A 162 -11.32 10.39 2.00
C CYS A 162 -10.26 9.82 1.03
N ALA A 163 -10.63 9.00 0.04
CA ALA A 163 -9.67 8.43 -0.90
C ALA A 163 -9.38 9.38 -2.07
N PHE A 164 -8.24 10.06 -2.03
CA PHE A 164 -7.58 10.53 -3.25
C PHE A 164 -6.54 9.49 -3.65
N PRO A 165 -6.84 8.56 -4.58
CA PRO A 165 -5.86 7.59 -5.04
C PRO A 165 -4.80 8.33 -5.85
N LEU A 166 -3.65 8.58 -5.23
CA LEU A 166 -2.42 8.86 -5.96
C LEU A 166 -1.91 7.50 -6.45
N VAL A 167 -2.11 7.24 -7.74
CA VAL A 167 -1.50 6.09 -8.42
C VAL A 167 -0.17 6.58 -8.99
N SER A 168 0.94 6.08 -8.45
CA SER A 168 2.24 6.36 -9.03
C SER A 168 2.36 5.60 -10.36
N PRO A 169 2.58 6.27 -11.51
CA PRO A 169 2.68 5.58 -12.79
C PRO A 169 3.98 4.75 -12.88
N VAL A 170 3.89 3.62 -13.59
CA VAL A 170 5.03 2.81 -14.00
C VAL A 170 5.87 3.61 -15.01
N ALA A 171 7.15 3.83 -14.71
CA ALA A 171 8.08 4.44 -15.65
C ALA A 171 8.46 3.42 -16.74
N GLY A 172 7.68 3.40 -17.81
CA GLY A 172 8.00 2.74 -19.10
C GLY A 172 7.57 3.65 -20.24
N PRO A 173 8.26 3.66 -21.41
CA PRO A 173 8.08 4.71 -22.41
C PRO A 173 6.81 4.47 -23.23
N LEU A 174 5.67 4.90 -22.69
CA LEU A 174 4.53 5.31 -23.50
C LEU A 174 4.39 6.82 -23.35
N ALA A 175 5.32 7.52 -24.00
CA ALA A 175 5.15 8.92 -24.32
C ALA A 175 3.89 9.06 -25.17
N TRP A 176 2.77 9.44 -24.57
CA TRP A 176 1.69 10.07 -25.29
C TRP A 176 2.17 11.46 -25.71
N THR A 177 2.91 11.49 -26.83
CA THR A 177 3.26 12.73 -27.49
C THR A 177 1.96 13.41 -27.90
N ARG A 178 1.69 14.52 -27.22
CA ARG A 178 0.62 15.46 -27.52
C ARG A 178 0.83 15.99 -28.94
N LYS A 179 0.04 15.56 -29.92
CA LYS A 179 -0.10 16.34 -31.16
C LYS A 179 -0.77 17.67 -30.79
N PRO A 180 -0.14 18.84 -31.05
CA PRO A 180 -0.77 20.11 -30.79
C PRO A 180 -1.89 20.33 -31.82
N GLY A 181 -3.13 20.55 -31.36
CA GLY A 181 -4.24 20.98 -32.23
C GLY A 181 -5.58 20.28 -32.08
N SER A 182 -5.75 19.24 -31.25
CA SER A 182 -7.09 18.64 -31.03
C SER A 182 -7.66 18.99 -29.66
N ALA A 183 -8.63 19.91 -29.64
CA ALA A 183 -9.47 20.16 -28.49
C ALA A 183 -10.52 19.05 -28.38
N ARG A 184 -10.22 17.99 -27.64
CA ARG A 184 -11.28 17.15 -27.04
C ARG A 184 -11.29 17.40 -25.54
N ARG A 185 -12.46 17.78 -25.04
CA ARG A 185 -12.73 17.98 -23.61
C ARG A 185 -12.27 16.74 -22.85
N LEU A 186 -11.46 16.95 -21.80
CA LEU A 186 -11.22 15.95 -20.77
C LEU A 186 -12.59 15.45 -20.26
N PRO A 187 -12.77 14.14 -20.00
CA PRO A 187 -13.92 13.68 -19.25
C PRO A 187 -13.94 14.43 -17.91
N THR A 188 -15.06 15.07 -17.59
CA THR A 188 -15.33 15.87 -16.39
C THR A 188 -15.31 15.09 -15.07
N PHE A 189 -14.64 13.93 -15.03
CA PHE A 189 -14.56 13.07 -13.85
C PHE A 189 -13.56 13.60 -12.80
N TRP A 190 -12.61 14.45 -13.20
CA TRP A 190 -11.50 14.92 -12.36
C TRP A 190 -11.48 16.45 -12.13
N SER A 191 -12.62 17.13 -12.22
CA SER A 191 -12.69 18.56 -11.88
C SER A 191 -13.64 18.82 -10.71
N ARG A 192 -13.04 19.17 -9.57
CA ARG A 192 -13.65 19.77 -8.36
C ARG A 192 -14.63 18.88 -7.59
N ARG A 193 -14.10 17.99 -6.75
CA ARG A 193 -14.64 17.87 -5.38
C ARG A 193 -13.75 18.70 -4.49
N THR A 194 -14.28 19.82 -4.02
CA THR A 194 -13.75 20.53 -2.87
C THR A 194 -13.64 19.53 -1.72
N SER A 195 -12.50 19.54 -1.03
CA SER A 195 -12.23 18.77 0.17
C SER A 195 -13.43 18.84 1.12
N ARG A 196 -14.15 17.73 1.28
CA ARG A 196 -14.97 17.57 2.47
C ARG A 196 -13.99 17.25 3.60
N PRO A 197 -13.99 18.00 4.71
CA PRO A 197 -13.20 17.61 5.87
C PRO A 197 -13.72 16.26 6.37
N CYS A 198 -12.82 15.28 6.48
CA CYS A 198 -13.07 14.05 7.22
C CYS A 198 -13.33 14.47 8.68
N ARG A 199 -14.48 14.07 9.23
CA ARG A 199 -14.91 14.43 10.59
C ARG A 199 -14.16 13.61 11.62
#